data_AF-A0A536VW08-F1
#
_entry.id   AF-A0A536VW08-F1
#
_cell.length_a   1.000
_cell.length_b   1.000
_cell.length_c   1.000
_cell.angle_alpha   90.00
_cell.angle_beta   90.00
_cell.angle_gamma   90.00
#
_symmetry.space_group_name_H-M   'P 1'
#
loop_
_entity.id
_entity.type
_entity.pdbx_description
1 polymer ?
#
loop_
_entity_poly.entity_id
_entity_poly.type
_entity_poly.pdbx_seq_one_letter_code
_entity_poly.pdbx_strand_id
1 'polypeptide(L)'
;MPSPRMAPRRLAVLILLFACLVQAAFAAASVPKLVVVIVVDGLPQEQVLKYRDQYGAGGFNLLLRRGAWFGNAHHAHAVTLTAPGHAAALTGAYPYQSGIIANEWFDRKTQSAVYCTGDPAHSYIGEETKNLDGTSPANLRVTTLGDELRYRNGGQSKVLAVSGKDRGAILLAGKTGTAYMYMDK
;
A
#
# COMPACT_ATOMS: atom_id res chain seq x y z
N MET A 1 57.63 -37.31 -5.31
CA MET A 1 56.99 -35.98 -5.38
C MET A 1 56.15 -35.77 -4.14
N PRO A 2 56.47 -34.85 -3.22
CA PRO A 2 55.64 -34.62 -2.05
C PRO A 2 54.41 -33.81 -2.46
N SER A 3 53.22 -34.31 -2.11
CA SER A 3 51.97 -33.59 -2.34
C SER A 3 51.94 -32.33 -1.46
N PRO A 4 51.55 -31.16 -2.00
CA PRO A 4 51.44 -29.96 -1.19
C PRO A 4 50.22 -30.08 -0.30
N ARG A 5 50.41 -30.54 0.94
CA ARG A 5 49.37 -30.46 1.98
C ARG A 5 49.14 -28.98 2.26
N MET A 6 48.04 -28.42 1.74
CA MET A 6 47.60 -27.08 2.09
C MET A 6 47.46 -27.00 3.61
N ALA A 7 48.25 -26.12 4.24
CA ALA A 7 48.19 -25.89 5.68
C ALA A 7 46.76 -25.48 6.09
N PRO A 8 46.21 -25.99 7.21
CA PRO A 8 44.82 -25.77 7.62
C PRO A 8 44.45 -24.27 7.75
N ARG A 9 45.44 -23.41 8.02
CA ARG A 9 45.28 -21.94 8.02
C ARG A 9 44.94 -21.36 6.65
N ARG A 10 45.49 -21.91 5.55
CA ARG A 10 45.19 -21.45 4.18
C ARG A 10 43.78 -21.84 3.76
N LEU A 11 43.31 -23.02 4.18
CA LEU A 11 41.95 -23.48 3.93
C LEU A 11 40.92 -22.65 4.71
N ALA A 12 41.20 -22.32 5.97
CA ALA A 12 40.33 -21.44 6.77
C ALA A 12 40.20 -20.03 6.17
N VAL A 13 41.31 -19.44 5.69
CA VAL A 13 41.30 -18.13 5.01
C VAL A 13 40.51 -18.17 3.71
N LEU A 14 40.62 -19.24 2.91
CA LEU A 14 39.85 -19.42 1.69
C LEU A 14 38.35 -19.57 1.96
N ILE A 15 37.96 -20.28 3.03
CA ILE A 15 36.55 -20.43 3.44
C ILE A 15 35.99 -19.07 3.91
N LEU A 16 36.76 -18.29 4.68
CA LEU A 16 36.37 -16.94 5.11
C LEU A 16 36.24 -15.97 3.93
N LEU A 17 37.17 -16.00 2.96
CA LEU A 17 37.09 -15.18 1.75
C LEU A 17 35.90 -15.57 0.87
N PHE A 18 35.62 -16.88 0.74
CA PHE A 18 34.45 -17.36 0.00
C PHE A 18 33.15 -16.95 0.69
N ALA A 19 33.07 -17.04 2.02
CA ALA A 19 31.90 -16.57 2.78
C ALA A 19 31.66 -15.06 2.63
N CYS A 20 32.73 -14.24 2.63
CA CYS A 20 32.62 -12.80 2.35
C CYS A 20 32.13 -12.50 0.93
N LEU A 21 32.59 -13.24 -0.08
CA LEU A 21 32.17 -13.06 -1.47
C LEU A 21 30.70 -13.45 -1.68
N VAL A 22 30.25 -14.53 -1.03
CA VAL A 22 28.84 -14.95 -1.05
C VAL A 22 27.96 -13.88 -0.39
N GLN A 23 28.37 -13.33 0.75
CA GLN A 23 27.62 -12.27 1.43
C GLN A 23 27.53 -10.96 0.61
N ALA A 24 28.57 -10.62 -0.15
CA ALA A 24 28.56 -9.48 -1.07
C ALA A 24 27.65 -9.70 -2.29
N ALA A 25 27.54 -10.94 -2.79
CA ALA A 25 26.65 -11.27 -3.91
C ALA A 25 25.15 -11.27 -3.53
N PHE A 26 24.83 -11.47 -2.26
CA PHE A 26 23.47 -11.31 -1.73
C PHE A 26 23.15 -9.85 -1.31
N ALA A 27 24.12 -8.94 -1.35
CA ALA A 27 23.93 -7.56 -0.99
C ALA A 27 23.41 -6.72 -2.17
N ALA A 28 22.31 -6.02 -1.90
CA ALA A 28 21.63 -5.01 -2.70
C ALA A 28 20.81 -5.54 -3.90
N ALA A 29 19.66 -6.16 -3.59
CA ALA A 29 18.49 -5.89 -4.42
C ALA A 29 18.34 -4.36 -4.50
N SER A 30 18.41 -3.80 -5.72
CA SER A 30 18.31 -2.36 -5.93
C SER A 30 16.99 -1.85 -5.36
N VAL A 31 17.04 -0.85 -4.48
CA VAL A 31 15.83 -0.22 -3.95
C VAL A 31 15.00 0.32 -5.13
N PRO A 32 13.71 -0.05 -5.25
CA PRO A 32 12.85 0.44 -6.32
C PRO A 32 12.78 1.97 -6.29
N LYS A 33 12.94 2.61 -7.45
CA LYS A 33 12.78 4.08 -7.58
C LYS A 33 11.31 4.52 -7.58
N LEU A 34 10.40 3.59 -7.87
CA LEU A 34 8.96 3.80 -7.92
C LEU A 34 8.25 2.55 -7.38
N VAL A 35 7.25 2.76 -6.53
CA VAL A 35 6.33 1.73 -6.08
C VAL A 35 4.94 2.13 -6.56
N VAL A 36 4.26 1.22 -7.27
CA VAL A 36 2.90 1.43 -7.75
C VAL A 36 1.98 0.45 -7.03
N VAL A 37 0.97 0.98 -6.36
CA VAL A 37 -0.04 0.20 -5.66
C VAL A 37 -1.37 0.40 -6.37
N ILE A 38 -1.95 -0.70 -6.84
CA ILE A 38 -3.22 -0.69 -7.57
C ILE A 38 -4.24 -1.43 -6.71
N VAL A 39 -5.29 -0.73 -6.29
CA VAL A 39 -6.44 -1.31 -5.61
C VAL A 39 -7.62 -1.27 -6.57
N VAL A 40 -8.17 -2.44 -6.91
CA VAL A 40 -9.37 -2.52 -7.75
C VAL A 40 -10.58 -2.73 -6.85
N ASP A 41 -11.41 -1.71 -6.70
CA ASP A 41 -12.55 -1.71 -5.80
C ASP A 41 -13.62 -2.73 -6.27
N GLY A 42 -14.10 -3.56 -5.34
CA GLY A 42 -15.12 -4.57 -5.62
C GLY A 42 -14.68 -5.74 -6.51
N LEU A 43 -13.37 -5.99 -6.69
CA LEU A 43 -12.85 -7.11 -7.49
C LEU A 43 -12.47 -8.33 -6.61
N PRO A 44 -13.36 -9.34 -6.45
CA PRO A 44 -12.99 -10.57 -5.76
C PRO A 44 -12.01 -11.41 -6.60
N GLN A 45 -11.14 -12.15 -5.91
CA GLN A 45 -10.16 -13.05 -6.55
C GLN A 45 -10.82 -14.07 -7.49
N GLU A 46 -12.00 -14.57 -7.14
CA GLU A 46 -12.71 -15.57 -7.94
C GLU A 46 -12.92 -15.08 -9.38
N GLN A 47 -13.29 -13.80 -9.59
CA GLN A 47 -13.48 -13.25 -10.92
C GLN A 47 -12.18 -13.21 -11.71
N VAL A 48 -11.07 -12.84 -11.07
CA VAL A 48 -9.74 -12.81 -11.70
C VAL A 48 -9.33 -14.21 -12.18
N LEU A 49 -9.65 -15.26 -11.42
CA LEU A 49 -9.31 -16.62 -11.82
C LEU A 49 -10.29 -17.19 -12.86
N LYS A 50 -11.60 -16.92 -12.68
CA LYS A 50 -12.67 -17.43 -13.55
C LYS A 50 -12.52 -16.96 -15.01
N TYR A 51 -12.11 -15.71 -15.22
CA TYR A 51 -11.99 -15.13 -16.55
C TYR A 51 -10.54 -15.06 -17.06
N ARG A 52 -9.63 -15.80 -16.43
CA ARG A 52 -8.19 -15.75 -16.72
C ARG A 52 -7.86 -15.97 -18.20
N ASP A 53 -8.57 -16.88 -18.86
CA ASP A 53 -8.36 -17.22 -20.27
C ASP A 53 -8.85 -16.15 -21.24
N GLN A 54 -9.66 -15.19 -20.76
CA GLN A 54 -10.13 -14.04 -21.53
C GLN A 54 -9.17 -12.84 -21.44
N TYR A 55 -8.19 -12.87 -20.54
CA TYR A 55 -7.25 -11.76 -20.35
C TYR A 55 -6.03 -11.84 -21.27
N GLY A 56 -5.65 -10.70 -21.84
CA GLY A 56 -4.39 -10.56 -22.58
C GLY A 56 -3.14 -10.76 -21.70
N ALA A 57 -1.97 -10.90 -22.34
CA ALA A 57 -0.75 -11.27 -21.64
C ALA A 57 -0.18 -10.19 -20.69
N GLY A 58 -0.52 -8.90 -20.89
CA GLY A 58 0.09 -7.76 -20.20
C GLY A 58 -0.64 -7.25 -18.94
N GLY A 59 -1.78 -7.82 -18.56
CA GLY A 59 -2.58 -7.39 -17.40
C GLY A 59 -2.46 -8.33 -16.21
N PHE A 60 -3.60 -8.77 -15.65
CA PHE A 60 -3.64 -9.77 -14.56
C PHE A 60 -2.81 -11.02 -14.87
N ASN A 61 -2.83 -11.50 -16.12
CA ASN A 61 -2.04 -12.65 -16.55
C ASN A 61 -0.52 -12.42 -16.48
N LEU A 62 -0.02 -11.19 -16.56
CA LEU A 62 1.38 -10.87 -16.31
C LEU A 62 1.70 -11.04 -14.82
N LEU A 63 0.88 -10.42 -13.96
CA LEU A 63 1.06 -10.42 -12.51
C LEU A 63 0.97 -11.83 -11.92
N LEU A 64 0.00 -12.63 -12.35
CA LEU A 64 -0.18 -14.01 -11.90
C LEU A 64 0.95 -14.96 -12.34
N ARG A 65 1.62 -14.68 -13.47
CA ARG A 65 2.66 -15.57 -14.02
C ARG A 65 4.08 -15.18 -13.61
N ARG A 66 4.34 -13.89 -13.43
CA ARG A 66 5.69 -13.35 -13.19
C ARG A 66 5.84 -12.68 -11.81
N GLY A 67 4.74 -12.38 -11.13
CA GLY A 67 4.74 -11.76 -9.81
C GLY A 67 4.68 -12.79 -8.68
N ALA A 68 4.74 -12.28 -7.44
CA ALA A 68 4.36 -13.04 -6.27
C ALA A 68 2.84 -12.98 -6.10
N TRP A 69 2.20 -14.14 -6.04
CA TRP A 69 0.74 -14.25 -5.90
C TRP A 69 0.37 -14.88 -4.56
N PHE A 70 -0.47 -14.16 -3.81
CA PHE A 70 -1.02 -14.60 -2.53
C PHE A 70 -2.49 -14.99 -2.72
N GLY A 71 -2.74 -16.24 -3.12
CA GLY A 71 -4.09 -16.75 -3.44
C GLY A 71 -5.03 -16.98 -2.24
N ASN A 72 -4.54 -16.72 -1.03
CA ASN A 72 -5.30 -16.84 0.22
C ASN A 72 -5.13 -15.57 1.08
N ALA A 73 -5.23 -14.41 0.45
CA ALA A 73 -5.20 -13.11 1.12
C ALA A 73 -6.63 -12.65 1.46
N HIS A 74 -6.83 -12.09 2.65
CA HIS A 74 -8.15 -11.71 3.16
C HIS A 74 -8.11 -10.33 3.81
N HIS A 75 -9.19 -9.58 3.68
CA HIS A 75 -9.48 -8.50 4.61
C HIS A 75 -9.90 -9.13 5.94
N ALA A 76 -8.99 -9.20 6.92
CA ALA A 76 -9.24 -9.85 8.20
C ALA A 76 -10.06 -8.98 9.19
N HIS A 77 -10.90 -8.08 8.68
CA HIS A 77 -11.84 -7.27 9.45
C HIS A 77 -13.28 -7.52 8.97
N ALA A 78 -14.25 -7.39 9.87
CA ALA A 78 -15.64 -7.73 9.59
C ALA A 78 -16.33 -6.80 8.57
N VAL A 79 -15.96 -5.52 8.55
CA VAL A 79 -16.59 -4.51 7.69
C VAL A 79 -15.84 -4.38 6.38
N THR A 80 -16.16 -5.24 5.41
CA THR A 80 -15.53 -5.27 4.08
C THR A 80 -16.10 -4.20 3.15
N LEU A 81 -16.04 -2.94 3.58
CA LEU A 81 -16.39 -1.75 2.80
C LEU A 81 -15.14 -1.09 2.21
N THR A 82 -15.35 -0.19 1.24
CA THR A 82 -14.28 0.52 0.53
C THR A 82 -13.29 1.21 1.50
N ALA A 83 -13.77 2.05 2.42
CA ALA A 83 -12.89 2.86 3.28
C ALA A 83 -12.04 2.02 4.25
N PRO A 84 -12.60 1.07 5.03
CA PRO A 84 -11.78 0.18 5.87
C PRO A 84 -10.74 -0.62 5.07
N GLY A 85 -11.14 -1.12 3.88
CA GLY A 85 -10.23 -1.87 3.00
C GLY A 85 -9.07 -1.03 2.49
N HIS A 86 -9.33 0.19 2.02
CA HIS A 86 -8.29 1.11 1.51
C HIS A 86 -7.38 1.59 2.63
N ALA A 87 -7.92 1.91 3.81
CA ALA A 87 -7.11 2.28 4.97
C ALA A 87 -6.15 1.15 5.35
N ALA A 88 -6.60 -0.11 5.37
CA ALA A 88 -5.75 -1.24 5.71
C ALA A 88 -4.60 -1.47 4.71
N ALA A 89 -4.82 -1.19 3.41
CA ALA A 89 -3.91 -1.55 2.33
C ALA A 89 -2.49 -0.96 2.47
N LEU A 90 -2.39 0.31 2.88
CA LEU A 90 -1.09 0.99 3.03
C LEU A 90 -0.72 1.37 4.45
N THR A 91 -1.57 1.08 5.43
CA THR A 91 -1.23 1.28 6.85
C THR A 91 -0.85 -0.02 7.53
N GLY A 92 -1.28 -1.18 7.00
CA GLY A 92 -1.18 -2.47 7.68
C GLY A 92 -2.01 -2.54 8.97
N ALA A 93 -2.87 -1.56 9.23
CA ALA A 93 -3.60 -1.41 10.48
C ALA A 93 -5.07 -1.82 10.32
N TYR A 94 -5.58 -2.53 11.33
CA TYR A 94 -7.00 -2.88 11.39
C TYR A 94 -7.88 -1.66 11.70
N PRO A 95 -9.20 -1.70 11.41
CA PRO A 95 -10.11 -0.59 11.68
C PRO A 95 -10.06 -0.02 13.11
N TYR A 96 -9.85 -0.87 14.12
CA TYR A 96 -9.74 -0.42 15.51
C TYR A 96 -8.49 0.44 15.78
N GLN A 97 -7.45 0.28 14.97
CA GLN A 97 -6.21 1.08 15.02
C GLN A 97 -6.28 2.26 14.07
N SER A 98 -6.69 2.03 12.82
CA SER A 98 -6.76 3.07 11.78
C SER A 98 -7.85 4.10 12.04
N GLY A 99 -8.89 3.75 12.81
CA GLY A 99 -10.05 4.60 13.06
C GLY A 99 -11.10 4.57 11.94
N ILE A 100 -10.79 3.98 10.79
CA ILE A 100 -11.69 3.91 9.64
C ILE A 100 -12.51 2.61 9.73
N ILE A 101 -13.68 2.70 10.35
CA ILE A 101 -14.52 1.54 10.69
C ILE A 101 -15.62 1.23 9.66
N ALA A 102 -15.98 2.21 8.84
CA ALA A 102 -16.98 2.11 7.78
C ALA A 102 -16.79 3.27 6.79
N ASN A 103 -17.58 3.32 5.71
CA ASN A 103 -17.61 4.49 4.81
C ASN A 103 -18.22 5.71 5.50
N GLU A 104 -19.19 5.48 6.38
CA GLU A 104 -19.80 6.47 7.26
C GLU A 104 -20.13 5.80 8.60
N TRP A 105 -20.19 6.58 9.68
CA TRP A 105 -20.64 6.10 10.98
C TRP A 105 -21.35 7.22 11.75
N PHE A 106 -22.13 6.84 12.75
CA PHE A 106 -22.76 7.81 13.65
C PHE A 106 -21.84 8.14 14.82
N ASP A 107 -21.49 9.42 14.99
CA ASP A 107 -20.79 9.88 16.19
C ASP A 107 -21.81 10.24 17.28
N ARG A 108 -21.71 9.52 18.41
CA ARG A 108 -22.60 9.72 19.57
C ARG A 108 -22.37 11.06 20.26
N LYS A 109 -21.19 11.65 20.15
CA LYS A 109 -20.86 12.93 20.80
C LYS A 109 -21.51 14.10 20.07
N THR A 110 -21.43 14.12 18.75
CA THR A 110 -22.01 15.16 17.91
C THR A 110 -23.44 14.85 17.50
N GLN A 111 -23.91 13.62 17.73
CA GLN A 111 -25.20 13.09 17.28
C GLN A 111 -25.41 13.23 15.76
N SER A 112 -24.33 13.07 14.99
CA SER A 112 -24.34 13.27 13.55
C SER A 112 -23.66 12.11 12.81
N ALA A 113 -24.02 11.94 11.53
CA ALA A 113 -23.25 11.09 10.64
C ALA A 113 -21.87 11.72 10.39
N VAL A 114 -20.84 10.88 10.35
CA VAL A 114 -19.46 11.23 10.01
C VAL A 114 -19.08 10.41 8.78
N TYR A 115 -18.65 11.10 7.73
CA TYR A 115 -18.11 10.47 6.55
C TYR A 115 -16.62 10.17 6.73
N CYS A 116 -16.15 9.01 6.22
CA CYS A 116 -14.82 8.49 6.52
C CYS A 116 -13.67 9.46 6.22
N THR A 117 -13.76 10.22 5.12
CA THR A 117 -12.79 11.23 4.73
C THR A 117 -13.38 12.64 4.72
N GLY A 118 -14.55 12.83 5.34
CA GLY A 118 -15.19 14.13 5.45
C GLY A 118 -14.53 14.98 6.53
N ASP A 119 -14.29 16.24 6.22
CA ASP A 119 -13.74 17.21 7.16
C ASP A 119 -14.32 18.61 6.87
N PRO A 120 -15.15 19.16 7.77
CA PRO A 120 -15.80 20.45 7.57
C PRO A 120 -14.83 21.64 7.60
N ALA A 121 -13.57 21.43 8.02
CA ALA A 121 -12.54 22.47 7.96
C ALA A 121 -11.99 22.70 6.53
N HIS A 122 -12.36 21.85 5.57
CA HIS A 122 -11.84 21.87 4.22
C HIS A 122 -12.97 21.79 3.18
N SER A 123 -12.76 22.43 2.03
CA SER A 123 -13.67 22.41 0.88
C SER A 123 -12.88 22.19 -0.41
N TYR A 124 -13.56 21.71 -1.44
CA TYR A 124 -13.03 21.67 -2.79
C TYR A 124 -12.73 23.07 -3.32
N ILE A 125 -11.71 23.14 -4.18
CA ILE A 125 -11.30 24.38 -4.84
C ILE A 125 -12.06 24.47 -6.17
N GLY A 126 -12.86 25.53 -6.33
CA GLY A 126 -13.57 25.82 -7.59
C GLY A 126 -14.84 25.00 -7.82
N GLU A 127 -15.26 24.17 -6.88
CA GLU A 127 -16.50 23.38 -6.93
C GLU A 127 -17.20 23.40 -5.56
N GLU A 128 -18.52 23.23 -5.54
CA GLU A 128 -19.28 23.09 -4.29
C GLU A 128 -18.87 21.80 -3.55
N THR A 129 -18.72 21.89 -2.24
CA THR A 129 -18.50 20.71 -1.37
C THR A 129 -19.82 20.33 -0.72
N LYS A 130 -20.33 19.15 -1.06
CA LYS A 130 -21.58 18.60 -0.54
C LYS A 130 -21.35 17.85 0.76
N ASN A 131 -22.42 17.63 1.51
CA ASN A 131 -22.40 16.68 2.61
C ASN A 131 -22.05 15.29 2.07
N LEU A 132 -21.10 14.62 2.74
CA LEU A 132 -20.48 13.34 2.34
C LEU A 132 -19.40 13.42 1.24
N ASP A 133 -18.96 14.61 0.86
CA ASP A 133 -17.74 14.75 0.08
C ASP A 133 -16.50 14.58 0.98
N GLY A 134 -15.55 13.78 0.52
CA GLY A 134 -14.29 13.54 1.21
C GLY A 134 -13.27 14.63 0.92
N THR A 135 -12.81 15.31 1.97
CA THR A 135 -11.93 16.47 1.87
C THR A 135 -10.61 16.28 2.60
N SER A 136 -10.50 15.36 3.56
CA SER A 136 -9.26 15.19 4.33
C SER A 136 -9.05 13.78 4.93
N PRO A 137 -7.80 13.42 5.29
CA PRO A 137 -7.47 12.20 6.00
C PRO A 137 -7.59 12.35 7.54
N ALA A 138 -8.30 13.34 8.06
CA ALA A 138 -8.33 13.67 9.49
C ALA A 138 -8.75 12.49 10.38
N ASN A 139 -9.69 11.66 9.92
CA ASN A 139 -10.17 10.49 10.66
C ASN A 139 -9.20 9.30 10.64
N LEU A 140 -8.21 9.29 9.74
CA LEU A 140 -7.19 8.23 9.71
C LEU A 140 -6.24 8.44 10.89
N ARG A 141 -6.16 7.49 11.82
CA ARG A 141 -5.40 7.63 13.08
C ARG A 141 -3.94 7.18 13.00
N VAL A 142 -3.57 6.54 11.90
CA VAL A 142 -2.25 5.95 11.68
C VAL A 142 -1.60 6.54 10.43
N THR A 143 -0.31 6.31 10.26
CA THR A 143 0.46 6.68 9.07
C THR A 143 0.34 5.59 7.99
N THR A 144 0.44 6.00 6.72
CA THR A 144 0.60 5.07 5.60
C THR A 144 2.07 4.79 5.31
N LEU A 145 2.35 3.79 4.48
CA LEU A 145 3.67 3.56 3.89
C LEU A 145 4.22 4.83 3.24
N GLY A 146 3.37 5.60 2.55
CA GLY A 146 3.77 6.87 1.95
C GLY A 146 4.19 7.92 2.98
N ASP A 147 3.45 8.03 4.07
CA ASP A 147 3.79 8.93 5.19
C ASP A 147 5.17 8.58 5.78
N GLU A 148 5.41 7.29 6.03
CA GLU A 148 6.70 6.81 6.55
C GLU A 148 7.86 7.03 5.57
N LEU A 149 7.62 6.84 4.26
CA LEU A 149 8.62 7.12 3.23
C LEU A 149 8.98 8.60 3.13
N ARG A 150 8.02 9.49 3.35
CA ARG A 150 8.27 10.94 3.41
C ARG A 150 8.97 11.32 4.70
N TYR A 151 8.53 10.79 5.83
CA TYR A 151 9.16 11.03 7.13
C TYR A 151 10.65 10.62 7.10
N ARG A 152 10.94 9.41 6.61
CA ARG A 152 12.30 8.84 6.57
C ARG A 152 13.32 9.70 5.79
N ASN A 153 12.89 10.40 4.74
CA ASN A 153 13.80 11.16 3.88
C ASN A 153 13.53 12.67 3.87
N GLY A 154 12.89 13.20 4.91
CA GLY A 154 12.65 14.64 5.04
C GLY A 154 11.76 15.20 3.92
N GLY A 155 10.79 14.42 3.46
CA GLY A 155 9.80 14.82 2.45
C GLY A 155 10.28 14.76 1.00
N GLN A 156 11.44 14.15 0.73
CA GLN A 156 11.93 13.97 -0.64
C GLN A 156 11.08 12.97 -1.45
N SER A 157 10.50 11.97 -0.77
CA SER A 157 9.57 11.01 -1.38
C SER A 157 8.34 11.72 -1.95
N LYS A 158 7.95 11.36 -3.17
CA LYS A 158 6.69 11.81 -3.78
C LYS A 158 5.63 10.74 -3.55
N VAL A 159 4.53 11.11 -2.90
CA VAL A 159 3.41 10.22 -2.57
C VAL A 159 2.16 10.82 -3.19
N LEU A 160 1.67 10.16 -4.23
CA LEU A 160 0.51 10.57 -5.00
C LEU A 160 -0.48 9.39 -5.05
N ALA A 161 -1.77 9.66 -4.88
CA ALA A 161 -2.82 8.67 -5.09
C ALA A 161 -3.89 9.26 -6.00
N VAL A 162 -4.38 8.47 -6.95
CA VAL A 162 -5.41 8.87 -7.91
C VAL A 162 -6.56 7.88 -7.82
N SER A 163 -7.79 8.36 -7.73
CA SER A 163 -8.96 7.49 -7.69
C SER A 163 -10.22 8.19 -8.22
N GLY A 164 -11.19 7.40 -8.68
CA GLY A 164 -12.54 7.88 -8.97
C GLY A 164 -13.42 8.05 -7.73
N LYS A 165 -12.86 7.84 -6.53
CA LYS A 165 -13.53 8.09 -5.24
C LYS A 165 -12.57 8.85 -4.33
N ASP A 166 -13.06 9.87 -3.67
CA ASP A 166 -12.39 10.60 -2.59
C ASP A 166 -11.64 9.71 -1.59
N ARG A 167 -12.33 8.80 -0.90
CA ARG A 167 -11.79 7.86 0.08
C ARG A 167 -10.78 6.88 -0.53
N GLY A 168 -10.90 6.59 -1.82
CA GLY A 168 -9.94 5.77 -2.55
C GLY A 168 -8.60 6.47 -2.74
N ALA A 169 -8.62 7.79 -3.01
CA ALA A 169 -7.41 8.59 -3.14
C ALA A 169 -6.84 9.00 -1.78
N ILE A 170 -7.67 9.60 -0.92
CA ILE A 170 -7.27 10.20 0.36
C ILE A 170 -6.67 9.16 1.31
N LEU A 171 -7.30 7.99 1.49
CA LEU A 171 -6.81 6.98 2.42
C LEU A 171 -5.53 6.28 1.95
N LEU A 172 -5.28 6.22 0.64
CA LEU A 172 -4.03 5.69 0.07
C LEU A 172 -2.91 6.74 0.06
N ALA A 173 -3.23 8.02 -0.17
CA ALA A 173 -2.26 9.12 -0.07
C ALA A 173 -1.76 9.31 1.36
N GLY A 174 -2.58 9.01 2.36
CA GLY A 174 -2.26 9.20 3.77
C GLY A 174 -2.29 10.66 4.20
N LYS A 175 -1.65 10.95 5.33
CA LYS A 175 -1.70 12.27 5.97
C LYS A 175 -0.86 13.32 5.27
N THR A 176 0.20 12.91 4.59
CA THR A 176 1.21 13.79 4.02
C THR A 176 1.30 13.70 2.50
N GLY A 177 0.67 12.70 1.88
CA GLY A 177 0.61 12.57 0.42
C GLY A 177 -0.36 13.54 -0.24
N THR A 178 -0.45 13.45 -1.57
CA THR A 178 -1.39 14.24 -2.38
C THR A 178 -2.40 13.31 -3.03
N ALA A 179 -3.69 13.57 -2.77
CA ALA A 179 -4.80 12.83 -3.34
C ALA A 179 -5.38 13.58 -4.55
N TYR A 180 -5.56 12.90 -5.67
CA TYR A 180 -6.25 13.39 -6.85
C TYR A 180 -7.52 12.56 -7.07
N MET A 181 -8.64 13.27 -7.18
CA MET A 181 -9.95 12.67 -7.39
C MET A 181 -10.37 12.96 -8.83
N TYR A 182 -10.65 11.91 -9.59
CA TYR A 182 -11.15 12.01 -10.95
C TYR A 182 -12.59 11.50 -10.99
N MET A 183 -13.53 12.39 -10.65
CA MET A 183 -14.95 12.10 -10.60
C MET A 183 -15.64 12.84 -11.75
N ASP A 184 -16.41 12.10 -12.56
CA ASP A 184 -17.34 12.74 -13.49
C ASP A 184 -18.45 13.43 -12.68
N LYS A 185 -18.92 14.59 -13.17
CA LYS A 185 -19.99 15.37 -12.52
C LYS A 185 -21.33 14.65 -12.54
#